data_AF-A0A7V2NIX4-F1
#
_entry.id   AF-A0A7V2NIX4-F1
#
_cell.length_a   1.000
_cell.length_b   1.000
_cell.length_c   1.000
_cell.angle_alpha   90.00
_cell.angle_beta   90.00
_cell.angle_gamma   90.00
#
_symmetry.space_group_name_H-M   'P 1'
#
loop_
_entity.id
_entity.type
_entity.pdbx_description
1 polymer ?
#
loop_
_entity_poly.entity_id
_entity_poly.type
_entity_poly.pdbx_seq_one_letter_code
_entity_poly.pdbx_strand_id
1 'polypeptide(L)'
;MTGVDTYRKLYPMLLVVIITIAIVLIPATGVAAKISVIPGQNISSIIHSAAAGDTVWLAEGEYLQQIIVDVPVVLTGENLPYIRGGYEGHVVQVSAPGAIVDGLHISEAGERLTKDFAAVLVEADSVTIRNCLITRPLHGIYVKGGSYTVIENNRIEGRLDLIEADRGNGIHLWYSKRNEVNHNEILNVRDGIYFSFTDSTNIRFNSIHHVRYGLHYMYSDYNLFEDNTFILNVAGAALMYSSNIMFRRNIFAHCRGFRAYGILYQSMDSTFAYDNLIYDNSRGIFINNSSSNHIANNDVFDNDLAIQMNGGSERNVFEENNFVNNLSELLLDVTDRETAWSGQERGNHWSSYTGYDLDGDGIGDVPFDIQNVFQVMEGSVPEVRFYLLSPAAAILEIAERTMPILKFGGAVDDKPIIRPVENSDVPWDSLDELGEGDRSAAILYTVITIGLFGALLRMGRLKGKRKW
;
A
#
# COMPACT_ATOMS: atom_id res chain seq x y z
N MET A 1 59.20 -26.26 -47.68
CA MET A 1 58.69 -25.07 -46.98
C MET A 1 57.43 -25.49 -46.27
N THR A 2 57.56 -25.76 -44.98
CA THR A 2 56.56 -26.38 -44.11
C THR A 2 55.50 -25.34 -43.74
N GLY A 3 54.24 -25.76 -43.57
CA GLY A 3 53.08 -24.89 -43.36
C GLY A 3 53.09 -23.98 -42.13
N VAL A 4 54.22 -23.88 -41.40
CA VAL A 4 54.43 -23.00 -40.25
C VAL A 4 54.70 -21.55 -40.68
N ASP A 5 55.30 -21.33 -41.86
CA ASP A 5 55.62 -19.97 -42.35
C ASP A 5 54.40 -19.19 -42.84
N THR A 6 53.33 -19.89 -43.24
CA THR A 6 52.08 -19.27 -43.71
C THR A 6 51.33 -18.61 -42.53
N TYR A 7 51.32 -19.25 -41.35
CA TYR A 7 50.65 -18.72 -40.16
C TYR A 7 51.35 -17.46 -39.59
N ARG A 8 52.68 -17.36 -39.70
CA ARG A 8 53.43 -16.18 -39.24
C ARG A 8 53.14 -14.90 -40.03
N LYS A 9 52.71 -15.02 -41.30
CA LYS A 9 52.34 -13.87 -42.15
C LYS A 9 50.85 -13.49 -42.04
N LEU A 10 50.00 -14.45 -41.70
CA LEU A 10 48.56 -14.22 -41.49
C LEU A 10 48.25 -13.51 -40.17
N TYR A 11 49.02 -13.76 -39.10
CA TYR A 11 48.81 -13.14 -37.78
C TYR A 11 48.82 -11.60 -37.78
N PRO A 12 49.82 -10.89 -38.34
CA PRO A 12 49.80 -9.43 -38.37
C PRO A 12 48.67 -8.87 -39.24
N MET A 13 48.29 -9.59 -40.30
CA MET A 13 47.23 -9.17 -41.21
C MET A 13 45.83 -9.33 -40.57
N LEU A 14 45.62 -10.43 -39.84
CA LEU A 14 44.40 -10.67 -39.05
C LEU A 14 44.30 -9.70 -37.88
N LEU A 15 45.41 -9.39 -37.21
CA LEU A 15 45.46 -8.40 -36.13
C LEU A 15 45.12 -6.99 -36.62
N VAL A 16 45.63 -6.58 -37.80
CA VAL A 16 45.27 -5.29 -38.42
C VAL A 16 43.80 -5.25 -38.81
N VAL A 17 43.22 -6.32 -39.35
CA VAL A 17 41.78 -6.38 -39.66
C VAL A 17 40.94 -6.32 -38.38
N ILE A 18 41.31 -7.03 -37.32
CA ILE A 18 40.62 -6.99 -36.02
C ILE A 18 40.73 -5.60 -35.38
N ILE A 19 41.90 -4.96 -35.43
CA ILE A 19 42.09 -3.58 -34.92
C ILE A 19 41.29 -2.58 -35.76
N THR A 20 41.22 -2.76 -37.09
CA THR A 20 40.45 -1.86 -37.96
C THR A 20 38.94 -2.03 -37.73
N ILE A 21 38.46 -3.26 -37.55
CA ILE A 21 37.07 -3.54 -37.17
C ILE A 21 36.77 -3.01 -35.76
N ALA A 22 37.69 -3.13 -34.81
CA ALA A 22 37.54 -2.58 -33.46
C ALA A 22 37.53 -1.04 -33.43
N ILE A 23 38.27 -0.37 -34.31
CA ILE A 23 38.27 1.10 -34.46
C ILE A 23 36.98 1.59 -35.12
N VAL A 24 36.40 0.83 -36.05
CA VAL A 24 35.10 1.13 -36.67
C VAL A 24 33.92 0.80 -35.73
N LEU A 25 34.13 -0.08 -34.74
CA LEU A 25 33.16 -0.45 -33.70
C LEU A 25 33.35 0.31 -32.37
N ILE A 26 34.24 1.31 -32.30
CA ILE A 26 34.15 2.29 -31.22
C ILE A 26 32.80 2.97 -31.43
N PRO A 27 31.80 2.78 -30.54
CA PRO A 27 30.58 3.54 -30.63
C PRO A 27 31.04 4.99 -30.62
N ALA A 28 30.66 5.77 -31.64
CA ALA A 28 30.78 7.21 -31.52
C ALA A 28 30.06 7.53 -30.21
N THR A 29 30.82 7.86 -29.16
CA THR A 29 30.28 8.34 -27.92
C THR A 29 29.75 9.73 -28.26
N GLY A 30 28.57 9.75 -28.87
CA GLY A 30 27.80 10.96 -29.07
C GLY A 30 27.63 11.53 -27.68
N VAL A 31 28.29 12.64 -27.42
CA VAL A 31 28.06 13.39 -26.20
C VAL A 31 26.60 13.82 -26.28
N ALA A 32 25.77 13.31 -25.37
CA ALA A 32 24.38 13.72 -25.24
C ALA A 32 24.32 15.25 -25.23
N ALA A 33 23.67 15.83 -26.23
CA ALA A 33 23.60 17.27 -26.37
C ALA A 33 22.59 17.84 -25.39
N LYS A 34 22.91 19.00 -24.80
CA LYS A 34 21.94 19.80 -24.04
C LYS A 34 21.28 20.80 -25.00
N ILE A 35 20.02 20.59 -25.31
CA ILE A 35 19.21 21.45 -26.19
C ILE A 35 18.37 22.37 -25.31
N SER A 36 18.69 23.66 -25.28
CA SER A 36 17.96 24.63 -24.45
C SER A 36 16.69 25.11 -25.15
N VAL A 37 15.58 25.14 -24.41
CA VAL A 37 14.27 25.57 -24.91
C VAL A 37 13.73 26.70 -24.05
N ILE A 38 13.34 27.80 -24.67
CA ILE A 38 12.71 28.95 -24.00
C ILE A 38 11.20 29.00 -24.29
N PRO A 39 10.40 29.70 -23.46
CA PRO A 39 8.97 29.86 -23.69
C PRO A 39 8.65 30.33 -25.12
N GLY A 40 7.57 29.78 -25.69
CA GLY A 40 7.12 30.06 -27.06
C GLY A 40 7.73 29.17 -28.15
N GLN A 41 8.78 28.42 -27.86
CA GLN A 41 9.30 27.39 -28.78
C GLN A 41 8.48 26.10 -28.70
N ASN A 42 8.34 25.40 -29.83
CA ASN A 42 7.61 24.13 -29.89
C ASN A 42 8.46 22.98 -29.35
N ILE A 43 8.13 22.48 -28.17
CA ILE A 43 8.92 21.44 -27.48
C ILE A 43 8.92 20.13 -28.26
N SER A 44 7.76 19.67 -28.74
CA SER A 44 7.63 18.41 -29.48
C SER A 44 8.47 18.38 -30.76
N SER A 45 8.51 19.49 -31.50
CA SER A 45 9.35 19.62 -32.70
C SER A 45 10.84 19.57 -32.39
N ILE A 46 11.24 20.07 -31.21
CA ILE A 46 12.63 20.04 -30.74
C ILE A 46 12.99 18.60 -30.34
N ILE A 47 12.11 17.91 -29.60
CA ILE A 47 12.31 16.49 -29.25
C ILE A 47 12.43 15.63 -30.50
N HIS A 48 11.53 15.80 -31.47
CA HIS A 48 11.53 15.03 -32.71
C HIS A 48 12.84 15.20 -33.53
N SER A 49 13.52 16.33 -33.37
CA SER A 49 14.78 16.62 -34.07
C SER A 49 16.02 16.26 -33.25
N ALA A 50 15.86 15.85 -31.99
CA ALA A 50 16.95 15.48 -31.09
C ALA A 50 17.48 14.07 -31.40
N ALA A 51 18.70 13.78 -30.94
CA ALA A 51 19.22 12.43 -30.95
C ALA A 51 18.79 11.66 -29.69
N ALA A 52 18.73 10.34 -29.80
CA ALA A 52 18.55 9.46 -28.64
C ALA A 52 19.63 9.75 -27.57
N GLY A 53 19.19 9.92 -26.32
CA GLY A 53 20.04 10.25 -25.18
C GLY A 53 20.27 11.76 -24.96
N ASP A 54 19.85 12.63 -25.88
CA ASP A 54 19.97 14.08 -25.68
C ASP A 54 19.12 14.56 -24.49
N THR A 55 19.49 15.72 -23.94
CA THR A 55 18.72 16.40 -22.89
C THR A 55 18.03 17.63 -23.48
N VAL A 56 16.71 17.62 -23.48
CA VAL A 56 15.87 18.79 -23.78
C VAL A 56 15.66 19.55 -22.48
N TRP A 57 16.36 20.67 -22.34
CA TRP A 57 16.40 21.49 -21.14
C TRP A 57 15.50 22.72 -21.29
N LEU A 58 14.38 22.74 -20.58
CA LEU A 58 13.47 23.87 -20.52
C LEU A 58 14.02 24.93 -19.56
N ALA A 59 14.13 26.17 -20.04
CA ALA A 59 14.38 27.32 -19.18
C ALA A 59 13.17 27.54 -18.25
N GLU A 60 13.40 28.24 -17.14
CA GLU A 60 12.29 28.66 -16.27
C GLU A 60 11.27 29.47 -17.07
N GLY A 61 9.99 29.13 -16.93
CA GLY A 61 8.91 29.83 -17.60
C GLY A 61 7.66 28.97 -17.79
N GLU A 62 6.66 29.57 -18.45
CA GLU A 62 5.38 28.94 -18.75
C GLU A 62 5.31 28.46 -20.20
N TYR A 63 4.83 27.24 -20.39
CA TYR A 63 4.69 26.56 -21.68
C TYR A 63 3.26 26.05 -21.83
N LEU A 64 2.40 26.81 -22.53
CA LEU A 64 1.05 26.39 -22.88
C LEU A 64 1.06 25.47 -24.11
N GLN A 65 1.35 24.19 -23.91
CA GLN A 65 1.57 23.21 -24.97
C GLN A 65 1.23 21.79 -24.50
N GLN A 66 0.84 20.95 -25.44
CA GLN A 66 0.83 19.49 -25.29
C GLN A 66 2.12 18.94 -25.92
N ILE A 67 2.85 18.12 -25.18
CA ILE A 67 4.19 17.66 -25.53
C ILE A 67 4.13 16.18 -25.92
N ILE A 68 4.79 15.83 -27.02
CA ILE A 68 5.01 14.44 -27.42
C ILE A 68 6.51 14.15 -27.29
N VAL A 69 6.85 13.13 -26.50
CA VAL A 69 8.20 12.61 -26.31
C VAL A 69 8.34 11.31 -27.08
N ASP A 70 8.66 11.42 -28.37
CA ASP A 70 8.77 10.32 -29.35
C ASP A 70 10.23 9.91 -29.65
N VAL A 71 11.20 10.63 -29.08
CA VAL A 71 12.63 10.28 -29.08
C VAL A 71 13.06 10.02 -27.63
N PRO A 72 13.95 9.03 -27.36
CA PRO A 72 14.37 8.68 -26.00
C PRO A 72 15.35 9.73 -25.44
N VAL A 73 14.79 10.86 -25.04
CA VAL A 73 15.51 12.01 -24.47
C VAL A 73 15.24 12.14 -22.98
N VAL A 74 16.05 12.97 -22.33
CA VAL A 74 15.73 13.53 -21.00
C VAL A 74 15.02 14.86 -21.19
N LEU A 75 13.73 14.94 -20.87
CA LEU A 75 12.96 16.17 -20.79
C LEU A 75 13.00 16.70 -19.36
N THR A 76 13.68 17.82 -19.15
CA THR A 76 13.88 18.41 -17.82
C THR A 76 14.05 19.92 -17.89
N GLY A 77 14.24 20.61 -16.77
CA GLY A 77 14.58 22.02 -16.80
C GLY A 77 14.88 22.66 -15.44
N GLU A 78 14.99 23.99 -15.47
CA GLU A 78 15.39 24.80 -14.31
C GLU A 78 14.16 25.25 -13.50
N ASN A 79 14.22 25.08 -12.18
CA ASN A 79 13.20 25.56 -11.22
C ASN A 79 11.75 25.12 -11.54
N LEU A 80 11.55 23.84 -11.91
CA LEU A 80 10.23 23.27 -12.25
C LEU A 80 9.48 24.07 -13.33
N PRO A 81 9.95 24.09 -14.59
CA PRO A 81 9.26 24.77 -15.69
C PRO A 81 7.79 24.38 -15.79
N TYR A 82 6.92 25.36 -15.99
CA TYR A 82 5.48 25.18 -15.87
C TYR A 82 4.82 24.85 -17.22
N ILE A 83 4.45 23.59 -17.40
CA ILE A 83 3.79 23.08 -18.60
C ILE A 83 2.28 22.98 -18.35
N ARG A 84 1.51 23.69 -19.18
CA ARG A 84 0.05 23.75 -19.10
C ARG A 84 -0.58 23.10 -20.33
N GLY A 85 -1.45 22.12 -20.11
CA GLY A 85 -2.21 21.46 -21.18
C GLY A 85 -3.49 22.18 -21.60
N GLY A 86 -3.90 23.24 -20.89
CA GLY A 86 -5.08 24.03 -21.23
C GLY A 86 -6.42 23.30 -21.05
N TYR A 87 -6.47 22.25 -20.22
CA TYR A 87 -7.62 21.36 -20.00
C TYR A 87 -8.09 20.62 -21.26
N GLU A 88 -7.17 20.39 -22.19
CA GLU A 88 -7.38 19.55 -23.35
C GLU A 88 -6.30 18.48 -23.42
N GLY A 89 -6.66 17.27 -23.89
CA GLY A 89 -5.69 16.22 -24.19
C GLY A 89 -4.84 15.74 -23.00
N HIS A 90 -3.77 15.02 -23.33
CA HIS A 90 -2.68 14.73 -22.40
C HIS A 90 -1.67 15.87 -22.43
N VAL A 91 -1.06 16.21 -21.29
CA VAL A 91 -0.09 17.32 -21.24
C VAL A 91 1.28 16.87 -21.77
N VAL A 92 1.77 15.72 -21.29
CA VAL A 92 3.00 15.08 -21.77
C VAL A 92 2.66 13.64 -22.16
N GLN A 93 2.85 13.29 -23.43
CA GLN A 93 2.69 11.93 -23.94
C GLN A 93 4.07 11.35 -24.25
N VAL A 94 4.44 10.27 -23.58
CA VAL A 94 5.72 9.59 -23.73
C VAL A 94 5.52 8.29 -24.49
N SER A 95 6.00 8.25 -25.73
CA SER A 95 5.93 7.08 -26.62
C SER A 95 7.30 6.51 -26.95
N ALA A 96 8.39 7.15 -26.52
CA ALA A 96 9.75 6.66 -26.66
C ALA A 96 10.19 5.78 -25.48
N PRO A 97 10.63 4.53 -25.71
CA PRO A 97 11.19 3.70 -24.66
C PRO A 97 12.47 4.29 -24.06
N GLY A 98 12.62 4.26 -22.73
CA GLY A 98 13.81 4.81 -22.07
C GLY A 98 13.83 6.33 -21.92
N ALA A 99 12.78 7.04 -22.33
CA ALA A 99 12.68 8.48 -22.12
C ALA A 99 12.53 8.81 -20.61
N ILE A 100 13.02 9.99 -20.25
CA ILE A 100 13.00 10.49 -18.87
C ILE A 100 12.26 11.83 -18.83
N VAL A 101 11.28 11.95 -17.94
CA VAL A 101 10.60 13.20 -17.59
C VAL A 101 10.99 13.56 -16.16
N ASP A 102 11.72 14.66 -15.99
CA ASP A 102 12.38 14.98 -14.72
C ASP A 102 12.23 16.45 -14.34
N GLY A 103 11.70 16.75 -13.15
CA GLY A 103 11.76 18.09 -12.58
C GLY A 103 10.88 19.11 -13.31
N LEU A 104 9.62 18.77 -13.59
CA LEU A 104 8.67 19.63 -14.29
C LEU A 104 7.43 19.90 -13.44
N HIS A 105 6.83 21.09 -13.59
CA HIS A 105 5.48 21.35 -13.09
C HIS A 105 4.49 21.13 -14.23
N ILE A 106 3.69 20.07 -14.16
CA ILE A 106 2.76 19.65 -15.22
C ILE A 106 1.33 19.86 -14.72
N SER A 107 0.51 20.58 -15.49
CA SER A 107 -0.85 20.94 -15.05
C SER A 107 -1.87 21.06 -16.17
N GLU A 108 -3.14 21.10 -15.75
CA GLU A 108 -4.29 21.37 -16.62
C GLU A 108 -4.45 20.31 -17.72
N ALA A 109 -4.40 19.03 -17.32
CA ALA A 109 -4.75 17.91 -18.20
C ALA A 109 -6.25 17.94 -18.54
N GLY A 110 -6.63 17.35 -19.67
CA GLY A 110 -8.01 17.32 -20.12
C GLY A 110 -8.97 16.66 -19.12
N GLU A 111 -10.23 17.10 -19.11
CA GLU A 111 -11.21 16.75 -18.04
C GLU A 111 -12.15 15.60 -18.41
N ARG A 112 -12.05 15.08 -19.64
CA ARG A 112 -12.99 14.08 -20.16
C ARG A 112 -12.66 12.69 -19.64
N LEU A 113 -13.41 12.23 -18.64
CA LEU A 113 -13.35 10.85 -18.11
C LEU A 113 -13.41 9.78 -19.21
N THR A 114 -14.28 9.95 -20.22
CA THR A 114 -14.40 9.00 -21.35
C THR A 114 -13.17 8.91 -22.26
N LYS A 115 -12.18 9.78 -22.06
CA LYS A 115 -10.93 9.82 -22.82
C LYS A 115 -9.70 9.49 -21.98
N ASP A 116 -9.85 9.33 -20.65
CA ASP A 116 -8.77 9.03 -19.72
C ASP A 116 -7.54 9.95 -19.88
N PHE A 117 -7.79 11.26 -20.04
CA PHE A 117 -6.71 12.24 -20.16
C PHE A 117 -5.83 12.31 -18.90
N ALA A 118 -4.54 12.56 -19.10
CA ALA A 118 -3.54 12.50 -18.05
C ALA A 118 -2.54 13.66 -18.14
N ALA A 119 -1.95 14.06 -17.01
CA ALA A 119 -0.83 14.99 -17.03
C ALA A 119 0.39 14.35 -17.72
N VAL A 120 0.68 13.10 -17.40
CA VAL A 120 1.68 12.29 -18.12
C VAL A 120 1.04 10.98 -18.58
N LEU A 121 0.98 10.76 -19.89
CA LEU A 121 0.62 9.48 -20.49
C LEU A 121 1.91 8.74 -20.90
N VAL A 122 2.05 7.48 -20.51
CA VAL A 122 3.17 6.61 -20.86
C VAL A 122 2.67 5.43 -21.67
N GLU A 123 3.19 5.28 -22.88
CA GLU A 123 2.82 4.19 -23.82
C GLU A 123 4.05 3.36 -24.24
N ALA A 124 5.17 3.51 -23.53
CA ALA A 124 6.44 2.86 -23.84
C ALA A 124 7.10 2.25 -22.62
N ASP A 125 8.01 1.29 -22.84
CA ASP A 125 8.74 0.60 -21.80
C ASP A 125 9.91 1.43 -21.24
N SER A 126 10.32 1.13 -20.00
CA SER A 126 11.53 1.69 -19.38
C SER A 126 11.52 3.21 -19.25
N VAL A 127 10.34 3.84 -19.19
CA VAL A 127 10.19 5.28 -18.99
C VAL A 127 10.42 5.62 -17.52
N THR A 128 11.09 6.75 -17.26
CA THR A 128 11.25 7.29 -15.90
C THR A 128 10.51 8.62 -15.77
N ILE A 129 9.65 8.74 -14.76
CA ILE A 129 9.00 10.00 -14.40
C ILE A 129 9.38 10.32 -12.96
N ARG A 130 10.10 11.43 -12.76
CA ARG A 130 10.57 11.77 -11.42
C ARG A 130 10.62 13.24 -11.11
N ASN A 131 10.62 13.57 -9.82
CA ASN A 131 10.74 14.93 -9.30
C ASN A 131 9.71 15.91 -9.89
N CYS A 132 8.58 15.42 -10.40
CA CYS A 132 7.56 16.27 -11.01
C CYS A 132 6.55 16.74 -9.97
N LEU A 133 6.10 17.99 -10.11
CA LEU A 133 4.90 18.51 -9.47
C LEU A 133 3.75 18.42 -10.46
N ILE A 134 2.76 17.58 -10.18
CA ILE A 134 1.58 17.39 -11.02
C ILE A 134 0.37 17.96 -10.31
N THR A 135 -0.27 18.96 -10.92
CA THR A 135 -1.40 19.68 -10.29
C THR A 135 -2.58 19.81 -11.24
N ARG A 136 -3.80 19.77 -10.70
CA ARG A 136 -5.02 19.84 -11.50
C ARG A 136 -5.10 18.80 -12.65
N PRO A 137 -4.71 17.53 -12.44
CA PRO A 137 -4.91 16.50 -13.44
C PRO A 137 -6.37 16.02 -13.46
N LEU A 138 -6.79 15.38 -14.55
CA LEU A 138 -7.77 14.30 -14.46
C LEU A 138 -7.06 13.06 -13.89
N HIS A 139 -6.20 12.40 -14.68
CA HIS A 139 -5.21 11.43 -14.19
C HIS A 139 -3.83 12.07 -14.04
N GLY A 140 -3.10 11.77 -12.96
CA GLY A 140 -1.74 12.30 -12.79
C GLY A 140 -0.77 11.66 -13.78
N ILE A 141 -0.36 10.43 -13.49
CA ILE A 141 0.48 9.62 -14.38
C ILE A 141 -0.33 8.40 -14.82
N TYR A 142 -0.53 8.24 -16.12
CA TYR A 142 -1.20 7.08 -16.70
C TYR A 142 -0.20 6.24 -17.50
N VAL A 143 0.18 5.07 -16.98
CA VAL A 143 0.94 4.06 -17.70
C VAL A 143 -0.04 3.12 -18.40
N LYS A 144 -0.03 3.16 -19.73
CA LYS A 144 -0.93 2.41 -20.60
C LYS A 144 -0.11 1.48 -21.49
N GLY A 145 0.14 0.26 -21.00
CA GLY A 145 0.92 -0.75 -21.73
C GLY A 145 2.44 -0.71 -21.49
N GLY A 146 2.98 0.39 -20.94
CA GLY A 146 4.41 0.52 -20.65
C GLY A 146 4.85 -0.34 -19.47
N SER A 147 5.90 -1.14 -19.62
CA SER A 147 6.49 -1.98 -18.57
C SER A 147 7.84 -1.44 -18.11
N TYR A 148 8.31 -1.84 -16.94
CA TYR A 148 9.58 -1.35 -16.37
C TYR A 148 9.60 0.17 -16.15
N THR A 149 8.43 0.77 -15.92
CA THR A 149 8.33 2.21 -15.66
C THR A 149 8.80 2.50 -14.24
N VAL A 150 9.59 3.56 -14.08
CA VAL A 150 10.00 4.09 -12.78
C VAL A 150 9.25 5.39 -12.53
N ILE A 151 8.45 5.43 -11.47
CA ILE A 151 7.69 6.61 -11.04
C ILE A 151 8.17 6.99 -9.65
N GLU A 152 8.99 8.03 -9.53
CA GLU A 152 9.72 8.32 -8.30
C GLU A 152 9.71 9.79 -7.86
N ASN A 153 9.55 10.07 -6.56
CA ASN A 153 9.67 11.43 -6.02
C ASN A 153 8.72 12.46 -6.68
N ASN A 154 7.52 12.05 -7.10
CA ASN A 154 6.53 12.96 -7.67
C ASN A 154 5.50 13.38 -6.61
N ARG A 155 5.02 14.62 -6.72
CA ARG A 155 3.87 15.10 -5.94
C ARG A 155 2.68 15.30 -6.87
N ILE A 156 1.57 14.62 -6.60
CA ILE A 156 0.36 14.63 -7.43
C ILE A 156 -0.83 15.16 -6.64
N GLU A 157 -1.33 16.33 -7.03
CA GLU A 157 -2.43 17.02 -6.38
C GLU A 157 -3.66 17.10 -7.30
N GLY A 158 -4.73 16.42 -6.87
CA GLY A 158 -6.01 16.40 -7.57
C GLY A 158 -6.83 17.69 -7.46
N ARG A 159 -8.06 17.62 -7.98
CA ARG A 159 -8.96 18.76 -8.19
C ARG A 159 -10.01 18.88 -7.10
N LEU A 160 -9.82 19.81 -6.15
CA LEU A 160 -10.81 20.06 -5.09
C LEU A 160 -12.09 20.75 -5.58
N ASP A 161 -12.06 21.35 -6.78
CA ASP A 161 -13.24 21.89 -7.46
C ASP A 161 -14.20 20.81 -8.00
N LEU A 162 -13.76 19.54 -8.06
CA LEU A 162 -14.57 18.41 -8.48
C LEU A 162 -15.02 17.57 -7.29
N ILE A 163 -16.19 16.93 -7.43
CA ILE A 163 -16.60 15.85 -6.53
C ILE A 163 -15.71 14.62 -6.76
N GLU A 164 -15.55 13.78 -5.74
CA GLU A 164 -14.66 12.60 -5.77
C GLU A 164 -14.87 11.71 -7.00
N ALA A 165 -16.13 11.45 -7.39
CA ALA A 165 -16.47 10.58 -8.51
C ALA A 165 -15.98 11.10 -9.88
N ASP A 166 -15.87 12.42 -10.02
CA ASP A 166 -15.49 13.09 -11.26
C ASP A 166 -13.98 13.29 -11.40
N ARG A 167 -13.21 13.01 -10.33
CA ARG A 167 -11.75 13.05 -10.34
C ARG A 167 -11.20 11.77 -10.99
N GLY A 168 -10.01 11.87 -11.58
CA GLY A 168 -9.23 10.71 -11.99
C GLY A 168 -8.26 10.26 -10.89
N ASN A 169 -7.45 9.27 -11.23
CA ASN A 169 -6.51 8.61 -10.31
C ASN A 169 -5.14 9.33 -10.31
N GLY A 170 -4.41 9.26 -9.21
CA GLY A 170 -3.06 9.83 -9.11
C GLY A 170 -2.09 9.14 -10.06
N ILE A 171 -1.87 7.85 -9.84
CA ILE A 171 -1.15 6.96 -10.75
C ILE A 171 -2.13 5.89 -11.24
N HIS A 172 -2.21 5.69 -12.55
CA HIS A 172 -3.02 4.66 -13.19
C HIS A 172 -2.09 3.72 -13.95
N LEU A 173 -2.03 2.45 -13.54
CA LEU A 173 -1.26 1.40 -14.21
C LEU A 173 -2.22 0.43 -14.91
N TRP A 174 -2.09 0.31 -16.22
CA TRP A 174 -2.99 -0.51 -17.04
C TRP A 174 -2.17 -1.38 -18.00
N TYR A 175 -2.37 -2.69 -17.94
CA TYR A 175 -1.65 -3.69 -18.77
C TYR A 175 -0.12 -3.49 -18.74
N SER A 176 0.45 -3.42 -17.55
CA SER A 176 1.88 -3.18 -17.36
C SER A 176 2.50 -4.24 -16.46
N LYS A 177 3.83 -4.28 -16.36
CA LYS A 177 4.50 -5.17 -15.41
C LYS A 177 5.85 -4.64 -14.99
N ARG A 178 6.31 -5.10 -13.82
CA ARG A 178 7.67 -4.83 -13.31
C ARG A 178 7.96 -3.34 -13.18
N ASN A 179 6.97 -2.56 -12.78
CA ASN A 179 7.15 -1.14 -12.51
C ASN A 179 7.70 -0.93 -11.10
N GLU A 180 8.25 0.26 -10.88
CA GLU A 180 8.73 0.73 -9.58
C GLU A 180 8.03 2.05 -9.27
N VAL A 181 7.23 2.09 -8.21
CA VAL A 181 6.48 3.29 -7.78
C VAL A 181 6.95 3.68 -6.39
N ASN A 182 7.87 4.64 -6.31
CA ASN A 182 8.63 4.90 -5.09
C ASN A 182 8.57 6.38 -4.64
N HIS A 183 8.45 6.64 -3.34
CA HIS A 183 8.59 8.00 -2.77
C HIS A 183 7.64 9.06 -3.37
N ASN A 184 6.45 8.66 -3.84
CA ASN A 184 5.48 9.62 -4.36
C ASN A 184 4.54 10.10 -3.26
N GLU A 185 4.11 11.35 -3.36
CA GLU A 185 3.06 11.94 -2.53
C GLU A 185 1.82 12.18 -3.39
N ILE A 186 0.69 11.57 -3.02
CA ILE A 186 -0.54 11.62 -3.81
C ILE A 186 -1.71 12.03 -2.94
N LEU A 187 -2.38 13.13 -3.32
CA LEU A 187 -3.46 13.69 -2.52
C LEU A 187 -4.59 14.28 -3.37
N ASN A 188 -5.80 14.25 -2.81
CA ASN A 188 -7.01 14.89 -3.36
C ASN A 188 -7.40 14.42 -4.78
N VAL A 189 -6.87 13.31 -5.25
CA VAL A 189 -7.33 12.57 -6.45
C VAL A 189 -8.49 11.64 -6.08
N ARG A 190 -9.04 10.88 -7.03
CA ARG A 190 -10.06 9.86 -6.74
C ARG A 190 -9.45 8.66 -6.03
N ASP A 191 -8.60 7.91 -6.74
CA ASP A 191 -7.82 6.80 -6.19
C ASP A 191 -6.33 7.15 -6.30
N GLY A 192 -5.53 6.80 -5.30
CA GLY A 192 -4.11 7.12 -5.23
C GLY A 192 -3.32 6.42 -6.33
N ILE A 193 -3.11 5.11 -6.18
CA ILE A 193 -2.52 4.24 -7.21
C ILE A 193 -3.53 3.16 -7.60
N TYR A 194 -3.92 3.16 -8.87
CA TYR A 194 -4.88 2.22 -9.44
C TYR A 194 -4.17 1.21 -10.35
N PHE A 195 -4.45 -0.07 -10.15
CA PHE A 195 -3.91 -1.18 -10.93
C PHE A 195 -5.02 -1.87 -11.70
N SER A 196 -4.76 -2.15 -12.98
CA SER A 196 -5.59 -3.03 -13.79
C SER A 196 -4.71 -3.87 -14.68
N PHE A 197 -4.73 -5.21 -14.50
CA PHE A 197 -3.88 -6.14 -15.26
C PHE A 197 -2.40 -5.75 -15.15
N THR A 198 -1.93 -5.45 -13.93
CA THR A 198 -0.56 -4.99 -13.68
C THR A 198 0.15 -5.88 -12.68
N ASP A 199 1.20 -6.56 -13.13
CA ASP A 199 1.82 -7.63 -12.34
C ASP A 199 3.27 -7.33 -11.95
N SER A 200 3.76 -7.99 -10.89
CA SER A 200 5.17 -7.95 -10.49
C SER A 200 5.74 -6.53 -10.25
N THR A 201 4.90 -5.60 -9.82
CA THR A 201 5.23 -4.20 -9.55
C THR A 201 5.56 -4.03 -8.07
N ASN A 202 6.53 -3.16 -7.81
CA ASN A 202 6.94 -2.77 -6.46
C ASN A 202 6.47 -1.36 -6.14
N ILE A 203 5.91 -1.18 -4.94
CA ILE A 203 5.37 0.08 -4.46
C ILE A 203 5.99 0.36 -3.08
N ARG A 204 6.84 1.38 -2.97
CA ARG A 204 7.57 1.65 -1.72
C ARG A 204 7.59 3.11 -1.30
N PHE A 205 7.55 3.37 0.00
CA PHE A 205 7.78 4.70 0.56
C PHE A 205 6.83 5.79 0.03
N ASN A 206 5.64 5.42 -0.47
CA ASN A 206 4.66 6.39 -0.95
C ASN A 206 3.79 6.89 0.20
N SER A 207 3.43 8.17 0.15
CA SER A 207 2.46 8.79 1.05
C SER A 207 1.18 9.11 0.27
N ILE A 208 0.06 8.50 0.65
CA ILE A 208 -1.21 8.65 -0.04
C ILE A 208 -2.30 8.99 0.95
N HIS A 209 -2.94 10.15 0.75
CA HIS A 209 -3.92 10.64 1.70
C HIS A 209 -5.05 11.46 1.09
N HIS A 210 -6.19 11.53 1.79
CA HIS A 210 -7.37 12.26 1.35
C HIS A 210 -7.89 11.80 -0.03
N VAL A 211 -7.83 10.49 -0.28
CA VAL A 211 -8.37 9.85 -1.47
C VAL A 211 -9.44 8.81 -1.11
N ARG A 212 -10.17 8.32 -2.10
CA ARG A 212 -11.11 7.21 -1.90
C ARG A 212 -10.35 5.94 -1.55
N TYR A 213 -9.51 5.44 -2.45
CA TYR A 213 -8.68 4.27 -2.19
C TYR A 213 -7.20 4.63 -2.34
N GLY A 214 -6.39 4.39 -1.31
CA GLY A 214 -4.95 4.64 -1.38
C GLY A 214 -4.28 3.77 -2.44
N LEU A 215 -4.44 2.45 -2.32
CA LEU A 215 -4.21 1.48 -3.40
C LEU A 215 -5.53 0.87 -3.86
N HIS A 216 -5.69 0.69 -5.17
CA HIS A 216 -6.86 0.05 -5.76
C HIS A 216 -6.42 -1.00 -6.78
N TYR A 217 -6.52 -2.28 -6.42
CA TYR A 217 -6.15 -3.40 -7.28
C TYR A 217 -7.34 -3.94 -8.05
N MET A 218 -7.11 -4.27 -9.33
CA MET A 218 -8.02 -5.06 -10.14
C MET A 218 -7.20 -6.03 -10.99
N TYR A 219 -7.33 -7.34 -10.75
CA TYR A 219 -6.72 -8.39 -11.59
C TYR A 219 -5.21 -8.23 -11.76
N SER A 220 -4.46 -8.08 -10.67
CA SER A 220 -3.07 -7.61 -10.69
C SER A 220 -2.23 -8.40 -9.69
N ASP A 221 -1.46 -9.38 -10.17
CA ASP A 221 -0.86 -10.44 -9.36
C ASP A 221 0.64 -10.21 -9.06
N TYR A 222 1.16 -10.91 -8.05
CA TYR A 222 2.59 -10.93 -7.71
C TYR A 222 3.20 -9.57 -7.39
N ASN A 223 2.40 -8.63 -6.91
CA ASN A 223 2.87 -7.29 -6.55
C ASN A 223 3.34 -7.24 -5.08
N LEU A 224 4.29 -6.34 -4.82
CA LEU A 224 4.80 -6.06 -3.49
C LEU A 224 4.56 -4.59 -3.15
N PHE A 225 3.95 -4.32 -2.00
CA PHE A 225 3.93 -2.97 -1.46
C PHE A 225 4.42 -2.93 -0.02
N GLU A 226 5.46 -2.15 0.24
CA GLU A 226 6.13 -2.06 1.54
C GLU A 226 6.49 -0.64 1.93
N ASP A 227 6.52 -0.36 3.23
CA ASP A 227 6.95 0.94 3.76
C ASP A 227 6.11 2.12 3.24
N ASN A 228 4.84 1.92 2.90
CA ASN A 228 3.93 2.97 2.43
C ASN A 228 3.02 3.48 3.55
N THR A 229 2.58 4.73 3.42
CA THR A 229 1.67 5.40 4.36
C THR A 229 0.34 5.73 3.68
N PHE A 230 -0.75 5.16 4.18
CA PHE A 230 -2.11 5.39 3.72
C PHE A 230 -2.96 5.95 4.86
N ILE A 231 -3.17 7.27 4.85
CA ILE A 231 -3.86 7.97 5.94
C ILE A 231 -5.01 8.82 5.46
N LEU A 232 -6.05 8.98 6.29
CA LEU A 232 -7.19 9.87 6.00
C LEU A 232 -7.86 9.56 4.65
N ASN A 233 -7.87 8.28 4.28
CA ASN A 233 -8.51 7.78 3.06
C ASN A 233 -9.87 7.18 3.40
N VAL A 234 -10.73 6.98 2.40
CA VAL A 234 -11.93 6.14 2.62
C VAL A 234 -11.47 4.69 2.85
N ALA A 235 -10.60 4.16 1.99
CA ALA A 235 -9.87 2.93 2.29
C ALA A 235 -8.37 3.11 2.10
N GLY A 236 -7.59 2.59 3.04
CA GLY A 236 -6.14 2.61 2.94
C GLY A 236 -5.65 1.80 1.72
N ALA A 237 -6.05 0.53 1.64
CA ALA A 237 -5.91 -0.28 0.42
C ALA A 237 -7.17 -1.10 0.13
N ALA A 238 -7.56 -1.14 -1.14
CA ALA A 238 -8.59 -1.99 -1.70
C ALA A 238 -7.95 -3.03 -2.64
N LEU A 239 -7.70 -4.23 -2.12
CA LEU A 239 -7.12 -5.34 -2.84
C LEU A 239 -8.24 -6.18 -3.46
N MET A 240 -8.33 -6.24 -4.80
CA MET A 240 -9.43 -6.93 -5.48
C MET A 240 -8.97 -7.86 -6.60
N TYR A 241 -9.56 -9.05 -6.63
CA TYR A 241 -9.46 -10.04 -7.71
C TYR A 241 -8.02 -10.40 -8.09
N SER A 242 -7.15 -10.49 -7.11
CA SER A 242 -5.71 -10.66 -7.33
C SER A 242 -5.14 -11.74 -6.42
N SER A 243 -3.99 -12.28 -6.78
CA SER A 243 -3.33 -13.34 -6.04
C SER A 243 -1.84 -13.10 -5.85
N ASN A 244 -1.26 -13.75 -4.85
CA ASN A 244 0.18 -13.69 -4.56
C ASN A 244 0.68 -12.28 -4.24
N ILE A 245 -0.13 -11.49 -3.53
CA ILE A 245 0.28 -10.16 -3.10
C ILE A 245 1.10 -10.29 -1.81
N MET A 246 2.18 -9.52 -1.71
CA MET A 246 2.93 -9.40 -0.47
C MET A 246 2.90 -7.95 0.00
N PHE A 247 2.65 -7.74 1.28
CA PHE A 247 2.77 -6.41 1.84
C PHE A 247 3.18 -6.35 3.28
N ARG A 248 4.08 -5.40 3.56
CA ARG A 248 4.69 -5.27 4.88
C ARG A 248 5.13 -3.87 5.27
N ARG A 249 5.18 -3.61 6.57
CA ARG A 249 5.62 -2.31 7.11
C ARG A 249 4.84 -1.13 6.53
N ASN A 250 3.59 -1.34 6.17
CA ASN A 250 2.71 -0.27 5.72
C ASN A 250 1.87 0.27 6.89
N ILE A 251 1.46 1.52 6.77
CA ILE A 251 0.56 2.20 7.71
C ILE A 251 -0.80 2.38 7.04
N PHE A 252 -1.84 1.89 7.69
CA PHE A 252 -3.23 2.09 7.32
C PHE A 252 -3.95 2.75 8.49
N ALA A 253 -4.06 4.08 8.45
CA ALA A 253 -4.55 4.83 9.60
C ALA A 253 -5.66 5.83 9.27
N HIS A 254 -6.52 6.07 10.25
CA HIS A 254 -7.57 7.09 10.21
C HIS A 254 -8.51 6.96 9.00
N CYS A 255 -8.75 5.74 8.51
CA CYS A 255 -9.75 5.50 7.48
C CYS A 255 -11.14 5.42 8.14
N ARG A 256 -11.81 6.57 8.20
CA ARG A 256 -13.07 6.76 8.94
C ARG A 256 -14.25 7.01 8.02
N GLY A 257 -15.39 6.39 8.33
CA GLY A 257 -16.66 6.58 7.60
C GLY A 257 -17.42 5.27 7.35
N PHE A 258 -18.64 5.39 6.82
CA PHE A 258 -19.55 4.24 6.67
C PHE A 258 -18.98 3.11 5.81
N ARG A 259 -18.31 3.47 4.71
CA ARG A 259 -17.69 2.56 3.74
C ARG A 259 -16.17 2.48 3.89
N ALA A 260 -15.66 2.82 5.08
CA ALA A 260 -14.23 2.95 5.29
C ALA A 260 -13.59 1.68 5.86
N TYR A 261 -12.36 1.42 5.44
CA TYR A 261 -11.56 0.24 5.78
C TYR A 261 -10.08 0.63 5.88
N GLY A 262 -9.33 0.07 6.83
CA GLY A 262 -7.86 0.12 6.75
C GLY A 262 -7.40 -0.66 5.52
N ILE A 263 -7.79 -1.94 5.46
CA ILE A 263 -7.48 -2.84 4.34
C ILE A 263 -8.73 -3.64 3.95
N LEU A 264 -9.03 -3.66 2.65
CA LEU A 264 -10.09 -4.47 2.03
C LEU A 264 -9.45 -5.57 1.18
N TYR A 265 -9.85 -6.82 1.44
CA TYR A 265 -9.61 -7.98 0.60
C TYR A 265 -10.93 -8.39 -0.06
N GLN A 266 -10.98 -8.35 -1.38
CA GLN A 266 -12.12 -8.79 -2.17
C GLN A 266 -11.66 -9.82 -3.21
N SER A 267 -12.02 -11.08 -3.02
CA SER A 267 -11.59 -12.15 -3.94
C SER A 267 -10.08 -12.20 -4.10
N MET A 268 -9.39 -12.16 -2.96
CA MET A 268 -7.93 -12.28 -2.86
C MET A 268 -7.55 -13.72 -2.53
N ASP A 269 -6.46 -14.21 -3.12
CA ASP A 269 -5.94 -15.54 -2.80
C ASP A 269 -4.42 -15.54 -2.60
N SER A 270 -3.93 -16.35 -1.65
CA SER A 270 -2.50 -16.55 -1.43
C SER A 270 -1.72 -15.25 -1.14
N THR A 271 -2.33 -14.32 -0.40
CA THR A 271 -1.69 -13.04 0.01
C THR A 271 -0.94 -13.18 1.34
N PHE A 272 0.18 -12.47 1.48
CA PHE A 272 0.99 -12.43 2.70
C PHE A 272 1.06 -10.99 3.24
N ALA A 273 0.49 -10.77 4.42
CA ALA A 273 0.40 -9.48 5.08
C ALA A 273 1.13 -9.53 6.43
N TYR A 274 2.25 -8.82 6.56
CA TYR A 274 3.02 -8.87 7.81
C TYR A 274 3.70 -7.56 8.20
N ASP A 275 3.95 -7.36 9.50
CA ASP A 275 4.58 -6.14 10.04
C ASP A 275 3.84 -4.84 9.69
N ASN A 276 2.53 -4.88 9.42
CA ASN A 276 1.77 -3.67 9.09
C ASN A 276 1.13 -3.06 10.34
N LEU A 277 0.97 -1.73 10.31
CA LEU A 277 0.22 -0.97 11.29
C LEU A 277 -1.18 -0.66 10.75
N ILE A 278 -2.22 -1.11 11.45
CA ILE A 278 -3.63 -0.90 11.12
C ILE A 278 -4.29 -0.20 12.31
N TYR A 279 -4.43 1.12 12.21
CA TYR A 279 -4.69 1.98 13.36
C TYR A 279 -5.91 2.90 13.18
N ASP A 280 -6.79 2.99 14.18
CA ASP A 280 -7.90 3.96 14.21
C ASP A 280 -8.78 3.95 12.94
N ASN A 281 -9.15 2.77 12.45
CA ASN A 281 -10.05 2.64 11.29
C ASN A 281 -11.47 2.27 11.73
N SER A 282 -12.47 2.65 10.93
CA SER A 282 -13.85 2.16 11.14
C SER A 282 -13.98 0.64 10.98
N ARG A 283 -13.12 0.03 10.16
CA ARG A 283 -12.87 -1.41 10.12
C ARG A 283 -11.40 -1.59 9.80
N GLY A 284 -10.65 -2.33 10.61
CA GLY A 284 -9.22 -2.55 10.40
C GLY A 284 -9.00 -3.40 9.14
N ILE A 285 -9.36 -4.68 9.22
CA ILE A 285 -9.22 -5.66 8.15
C ILE A 285 -10.61 -6.14 7.72
N PHE A 286 -10.96 -5.96 6.45
CA PHE A 286 -12.18 -6.48 5.87
C PHE A 286 -11.86 -7.54 4.81
N ILE A 287 -12.41 -8.74 4.96
CA ILE A 287 -12.16 -9.88 4.10
C ILE A 287 -13.47 -10.38 3.52
N ASN A 288 -13.56 -10.45 2.19
CA ASN A 288 -14.74 -10.94 1.50
C ASN A 288 -14.37 -11.87 0.34
N ASN A 289 -14.96 -13.07 0.35
CA ASN A 289 -14.71 -14.14 -0.63
C ASN A 289 -13.20 -14.36 -0.91
N SER A 290 -12.36 -14.29 0.12
CA SER A 290 -10.90 -14.34 -0.04
C SER A 290 -10.33 -15.53 0.74
N SER A 291 -9.42 -16.27 0.12
CA SER A 291 -8.97 -17.56 0.63
C SER A 291 -7.45 -17.66 0.75
N SER A 292 -6.99 -18.57 1.61
CA SER A 292 -5.57 -18.95 1.67
C SER A 292 -4.62 -17.77 1.95
N ASN A 293 -5.09 -16.72 2.62
CA ASN A 293 -4.27 -15.55 2.96
C ASN A 293 -3.62 -15.73 4.33
N HIS A 294 -2.40 -15.23 4.47
CA HIS A 294 -1.64 -15.27 5.71
C HIS A 294 -1.43 -13.86 6.26
N ILE A 295 -1.99 -13.59 7.44
CA ILE A 295 -1.93 -12.32 8.14
C ILE A 295 -1.13 -12.55 9.42
N ALA A 296 0.11 -12.07 9.49
CA ALA A 296 1.00 -12.36 10.61
C ALA A 296 1.80 -11.16 11.10
N ASN A 297 2.12 -11.07 12.39
CA ASN A 297 2.97 -10.00 12.94
C ASN A 297 2.47 -8.57 12.65
N ASN A 298 1.16 -8.36 12.52
CA ASN A 298 0.59 -7.02 12.33
C ASN A 298 0.12 -6.44 13.67
N ASP A 299 0.17 -5.11 13.78
CA ASP A 299 -0.43 -4.38 14.89
C ASP A 299 -1.77 -3.79 14.45
N VAL A 300 -2.85 -4.31 15.01
CA VAL A 300 -4.24 -3.90 14.74
C VAL A 300 -4.83 -3.23 15.99
N PHE A 301 -4.79 -1.89 15.99
CA PHE A 301 -5.02 -1.08 17.20
C PHE A 301 -6.15 -0.07 17.03
N ASP A 302 -6.94 0.10 18.10
CA ASP A 302 -7.94 1.18 18.23
C ASP A 302 -8.96 1.26 17.07
N ASN A 303 -9.21 0.17 16.36
CA ASN A 303 -10.22 0.13 15.31
C ASN A 303 -11.63 -0.07 15.92
N ASP A 304 -12.68 0.46 15.28
CA ASP A 304 -14.06 0.21 15.73
C ASP A 304 -14.41 -1.28 15.60
N LEU A 305 -13.85 -1.94 14.58
CA LEU A 305 -13.93 -3.37 14.35
C LEU A 305 -12.57 -3.83 13.81
N ALA A 306 -11.89 -4.73 14.52
CA ALA A 306 -10.56 -5.19 14.12
C ALA A 306 -10.64 -5.99 12.82
N ILE A 307 -11.50 -7.02 12.80
CA ILE A 307 -11.69 -7.90 11.64
C ILE A 307 -13.17 -8.04 11.31
N GLN A 308 -13.50 -7.88 10.04
CA GLN A 308 -14.75 -8.34 9.46
C GLN A 308 -14.47 -9.36 8.37
N MET A 309 -15.08 -10.55 8.45
CA MET A 309 -14.93 -11.57 7.42
C MET A 309 -16.30 -12.06 6.95
N ASN A 310 -16.53 -12.03 5.64
CA ASN A 310 -17.80 -12.33 5.00
C ASN A 310 -17.65 -13.38 3.87
N GLY A 311 -18.77 -14.02 3.52
CA GLY A 311 -18.92 -14.83 2.31
C GLY A 311 -18.11 -16.14 2.34
N GLY A 312 -17.60 -16.55 1.18
CA GLY A 312 -16.76 -17.74 1.01
C GLY A 312 -15.30 -17.50 1.37
N SER A 313 -15.03 -16.72 2.42
CA SER A 313 -13.66 -16.49 2.90
C SER A 313 -13.22 -17.67 3.74
N GLU A 314 -12.20 -18.40 3.29
CA GLU A 314 -11.81 -19.70 3.85
C GLU A 314 -10.31 -19.93 3.88
N ARG A 315 -9.84 -20.82 4.77
CA ARG A 315 -8.41 -21.21 4.90
C ARG A 315 -7.44 -20.04 5.09
N ASN A 316 -7.90 -18.94 5.66
CA ASN A 316 -7.01 -17.86 6.05
C ASN A 316 -6.28 -18.23 7.35
N VAL A 317 -5.10 -17.67 7.58
CA VAL A 317 -4.31 -17.91 8.80
C VAL A 317 -3.99 -16.58 9.44
N PHE A 318 -4.27 -16.47 10.74
CA PHE A 318 -3.89 -15.34 11.59
C PHE A 318 -2.96 -15.84 12.69
N GLU A 319 -1.73 -15.35 12.74
CA GLU A 319 -0.76 -15.71 13.79
C GLU A 319 0.12 -14.51 14.19
N GLU A 320 0.50 -14.45 15.46
CA GLU A 320 1.41 -13.44 16.03
C GLU A 320 1.00 -11.97 15.78
N ASN A 321 -0.28 -11.70 15.49
CA ASN A 321 -0.78 -10.33 15.40
C ASN A 321 -1.12 -9.79 16.80
N ASN A 322 -1.02 -8.48 16.97
CA ASN A 322 -1.47 -7.76 18.15
C ASN A 322 -2.81 -7.08 17.88
N PHE A 323 -3.90 -7.62 18.45
CA PHE A 323 -5.23 -7.01 18.46
C PHE A 323 -5.45 -6.28 19.78
N VAL A 324 -5.32 -4.95 19.77
CA VAL A 324 -5.30 -4.16 20.99
C VAL A 324 -6.29 -3.01 20.95
N ASN A 325 -7.11 -2.90 21.99
CA ASN A 325 -8.08 -1.82 22.19
C ASN A 325 -9.07 -1.61 21.04
N ASN A 326 -9.28 -2.62 20.19
CA ASN A 326 -10.36 -2.57 19.20
C ASN A 326 -11.70 -2.62 19.93
N LEU A 327 -12.67 -1.82 19.49
CA LEU A 327 -14.00 -1.78 20.11
C LEU A 327 -14.73 -3.13 19.95
N SER A 328 -14.53 -3.79 18.82
CA SER A 328 -14.98 -5.16 18.56
C SER A 328 -13.87 -5.92 17.82
N GLU A 329 -13.55 -7.13 18.27
CA GLU A 329 -12.46 -7.92 17.66
C GLU A 329 -12.89 -8.53 16.32
N LEU A 330 -14.06 -9.19 16.26
CA LEU A 330 -14.40 -10.03 15.13
C LEU A 330 -15.90 -10.06 14.79
N LEU A 331 -16.21 -9.75 13.54
CA LEU A 331 -17.51 -9.99 12.92
C LEU A 331 -17.39 -11.08 11.84
N LEU A 332 -18.11 -12.18 12.01
CA LEU A 332 -18.16 -13.28 11.05
C LEU A 332 -19.54 -13.40 10.41
N ASP A 333 -19.56 -13.29 9.09
CA ASP A 333 -20.67 -13.70 8.23
C ASP A 333 -20.13 -14.72 7.21
N VAL A 334 -19.56 -15.81 7.72
CA VAL A 334 -18.99 -16.92 6.94
C VAL A 334 -19.56 -18.26 7.40
N THR A 335 -19.58 -19.22 6.48
CA THR A 335 -19.92 -20.62 6.78
C THR A 335 -18.71 -21.50 7.05
N ASP A 336 -17.51 -21.02 6.72
CA ASP A 336 -16.27 -21.77 6.79
C ASP A 336 -15.74 -21.91 8.23
N ARG A 337 -15.15 -23.07 8.52
CA ARG A 337 -14.45 -23.39 9.77
C ARG A 337 -12.97 -23.73 9.54
N GLU A 338 -12.46 -23.62 8.32
CA GLU A 338 -11.07 -23.91 7.95
C GLU A 338 -10.12 -22.73 8.19
N THR A 339 -10.63 -21.51 8.42
CA THR A 339 -9.81 -20.38 8.85
C THR A 339 -9.17 -20.64 10.21
N ALA A 340 -7.84 -20.57 10.28
CA ALA A 340 -7.06 -20.75 11.49
C ALA A 340 -6.78 -19.41 12.18
N TRP A 341 -7.16 -19.32 13.45
CA TRP A 341 -6.91 -18.15 14.29
C TRP A 341 -5.65 -18.30 15.15
N SER A 342 -4.83 -19.30 14.84
CA SER A 342 -3.54 -19.52 15.45
C SER A 342 -2.63 -20.29 14.50
N GLY A 343 -1.33 -20.05 14.60
CA GLY A 343 -0.30 -20.81 13.94
C GLY A 343 -0.05 -22.20 14.53
N GLN A 344 0.97 -22.87 13.98
CA GLN A 344 1.40 -24.18 14.48
C GLN A 344 2.02 -24.11 15.87
N GLU A 345 2.66 -23.00 16.21
CA GLU A 345 3.35 -22.84 17.50
C GLU A 345 2.66 -21.82 18.40
N ARG A 346 2.15 -20.71 17.84
CA ARG A 346 1.63 -19.56 18.59
C ARG A 346 0.41 -18.97 17.91
N GLY A 347 -0.50 -18.40 18.70
CA GLY A 347 -1.69 -17.69 18.23
C GLY A 347 -1.45 -16.20 18.10
N ASN A 348 -2.47 -15.41 18.39
CA ASN A 348 -2.40 -13.94 18.37
C ASN A 348 -2.47 -13.39 19.79
N HIS A 349 -2.03 -12.15 19.97
CA HIS A 349 -2.30 -11.41 21.19
C HIS A 349 -3.63 -10.66 21.07
N TRP A 350 -4.51 -10.84 22.05
CA TRP A 350 -5.79 -10.16 22.14
C TRP A 350 -5.87 -9.40 23.46
N SER A 351 -6.04 -8.09 23.42
CA SER A 351 -6.14 -7.27 24.64
C SER A 351 -7.35 -7.63 25.53
N SER A 352 -8.35 -8.28 24.94
CA SER A 352 -9.55 -8.81 25.60
C SER A 352 -9.35 -10.21 26.22
N TYR A 353 -8.24 -10.90 25.94
CA TYR A 353 -7.91 -12.20 26.52
C TYR A 353 -7.54 -12.05 28.00
N THR A 354 -8.32 -12.70 28.87
CA THR A 354 -8.12 -12.69 30.33
C THR A 354 -7.78 -14.07 30.89
N GLY A 355 -7.20 -14.95 30.07
CA GLY A 355 -6.76 -16.27 30.51
C GLY A 355 -5.51 -16.21 31.40
N TYR A 356 -4.90 -17.36 31.60
CA TYR A 356 -3.72 -17.52 32.44
C TYR A 356 -2.70 -18.43 31.76
N ASP A 357 -1.45 -18.30 32.20
CA ASP A 357 -0.28 -19.06 31.74
C ASP A 357 0.43 -19.55 33.01
N LEU A 358 0.21 -20.83 33.35
CA LEU A 358 0.72 -21.45 34.58
C LEU A 358 2.11 -22.04 34.40
N ASP A 359 2.49 -22.43 33.18
CA ASP A 359 3.80 -23.01 32.89
C ASP A 359 4.85 -21.97 32.48
N GLY A 360 4.41 -20.76 32.15
CA GLY A 360 5.23 -19.58 31.90
C GLY A 360 5.83 -19.54 30.49
N ASP A 361 5.26 -20.26 29.52
CA ASP A 361 5.76 -20.30 28.15
C ASP A 361 5.32 -19.10 27.29
N GLY A 362 4.43 -18.25 27.82
CA GLY A 362 3.90 -17.06 27.16
C GLY A 362 2.64 -17.30 26.32
N ILE A 363 2.15 -18.53 26.27
CA ILE A 363 0.89 -18.96 25.64
C ILE A 363 -0.15 -19.19 26.74
N GLY A 364 -1.40 -18.82 26.49
CA GLY A 364 -2.48 -19.07 27.42
C GLY A 364 -2.87 -20.55 27.50
N ASP A 365 -3.03 -21.08 28.71
CA ASP A 365 -3.44 -22.46 28.99
C ASP A 365 -4.89 -22.78 28.57
N VAL A 366 -5.67 -21.74 28.24
CA VAL A 366 -7.08 -21.85 27.86
C VAL A 366 -7.29 -21.17 26.51
N PRO A 367 -7.91 -21.86 25.53
CA PRO A 367 -8.25 -21.26 24.25
C PRO A 367 -9.11 -19.98 24.39
N PHE A 368 -8.94 -19.06 23.46
CA PHE A 368 -9.71 -17.83 23.41
C PHE A 368 -10.86 -17.94 22.40
N ASP A 369 -12.10 -17.98 22.89
CA ASP A 369 -13.29 -17.79 22.06
C ASP A 369 -13.32 -16.30 21.63
N ILE A 370 -13.02 -16.01 20.36
CA ILE A 370 -12.81 -14.62 19.86
C ILE A 370 -14.14 -13.87 19.77
N GLN A 371 -15.21 -14.58 19.43
CA GLN A 371 -16.54 -14.01 19.38
C GLN A 371 -17.25 -14.15 20.73
N ASN A 372 -17.89 -13.07 21.15
CA ASN A 372 -18.84 -13.07 22.26
C ASN A 372 -20.28 -12.89 21.77
N VAL A 373 -21.26 -13.00 22.68
CA VAL A 373 -22.68 -12.83 22.36
C VAL A 373 -23.00 -11.46 21.74
N PHE A 374 -22.26 -10.40 22.09
CA PHE A 374 -22.47 -9.07 21.51
C PHE A 374 -22.10 -9.03 20.04
N GLN A 375 -20.97 -9.61 19.66
CA GLN A 375 -20.53 -9.67 18.28
C GLN A 375 -21.47 -10.49 17.40
N VAL A 376 -22.04 -11.57 17.95
CA VAL A 376 -23.06 -12.34 17.26
C VAL A 376 -24.35 -11.53 17.07
N MET A 377 -24.78 -10.77 18.10
CA MET A 377 -25.91 -9.85 17.97
C MET A 377 -25.61 -8.70 17.00
N GLU A 378 -24.39 -8.17 16.99
CA GLU A 378 -23.91 -7.09 16.13
C GLU A 378 -24.02 -7.46 14.65
N GLY A 379 -23.69 -8.70 14.30
CA GLY A 379 -23.87 -9.22 12.94
C GLY A 379 -25.32 -9.25 12.48
N SER A 380 -26.27 -9.39 13.41
CA SER A 380 -27.71 -9.43 13.11
C SER A 380 -28.39 -8.06 13.21
N VAL A 381 -27.96 -7.23 14.16
CA VAL A 381 -28.57 -5.93 14.52
C VAL A 381 -27.43 -4.93 14.79
N PRO A 382 -26.94 -4.21 13.77
CA PRO A 382 -25.80 -3.30 13.92
C PRO A 382 -26.01 -2.19 14.97
N GLU A 383 -27.26 -1.81 15.26
CA GLU A 383 -27.63 -0.81 16.24
C GLU A 383 -27.23 -1.18 17.67
N VAL A 384 -26.92 -2.46 17.95
CA VAL A 384 -26.45 -2.88 19.28
C VAL A 384 -25.09 -2.26 19.65
N ARG A 385 -24.31 -1.80 18.67
CA ARG A 385 -23.03 -1.08 18.90
C ARG A 385 -23.19 0.14 19.81
N PHE A 386 -24.34 0.82 19.80
CA PHE A 386 -24.59 1.96 20.70
C PHE A 386 -24.57 1.57 22.19
N TYR A 387 -24.76 0.29 22.50
CA TYR A 387 -24.84 -0.22 23.87
C TYR A 387 -23.57 -0.95 24.30
N LEU A 388 -22.52 -0.99 23.48
CA LEU A 388 -21.35 -1.84 23.70
C LEU A 388 -20.59 -1.47 24.99
N LEU A 389 -20.61 -0.19 25.36
CA LEU A 389 -20.02 0.32 26.61
C LEU A 389 -21.05 0.50 27.75
N SER A 390 -22.25 -0.07 27.61
CA SER A 390 -23.30 0.05 28.62
C SER A 390 -23.12 -0.95 29.78
N PRO A 391 -23.65 -0.68 30.98
CA PRO A 391 -23.65 -1.63 32.08
C PRO A 391 -24.35 -2.96 31.76
N ALA A 392 -25.36 -2.93 30.90
CA ALA A 392 -26.05 -4.14 30.43
C ALA A 392 -25.12 -5.03 29.60
N ALA A 393 -24.24 -4.41 28.81
CA ALA A 393 -23.25 -5.14 28.05
C ALA A 393 -22.25 -5.88 28.93
N ALA A 394 -21.69 -5.18 29.92
CA ALA A 394 -20.79 -5.78 30.90
C ALA A 394 -21.44 -6.94 31.68
N ILE A 395 -22.72 -6.83 32.06
CA ILE A 395 -23.44 -7.91 32.76
C ILE A 395 -23.61 -9.15 31.88
N LEU A 396 -23.99 -8.95 30.62
CA LEU A 396 -24.21 -10.06 29.69
C LEU A 396 -22.89 -10.80 29.37
N GLU A 397 -21.79 -10.07 29.22
CA GLU A 397 -20.45 -10.65 29.06
C GLU A 397 -20.04 -11.50 30.29
N ILE A 398 -20.30 -11.01 31.52
CA ILE A 398 -20.05 -11.77 32.75
C ILE A 398 -20.93 -13.05 32.79
N ALA A 399 -22.19 -12.95 32.37
CA ALA A 399 -23.11 -14.08 32.34
C ALA A 399 -22.64 -15.16 31.35
N GLU A 400 -22.21 -14.76 30.15
CA GLU A 400 -21.62 -15.65 29.14
C GLU A 400 -20.39 -16.40 29.68
N ARG A 401 -19.45 -15.66 30.30
CA ARG A 401 -18.24 -16.23 30.91
C ARG A 401 -18.53 -17.22 32.05
N THR A 402 -19.62 -17.00 32.81
CA THR A 402 -19.97 -17.83 33.97
C THR A 402 -20.89 -19.00 33.65
N MET A 403 -21.55 -18.99 32.48
CA MET A 403 -22.49 -20.04 32.05
C MET A 403 -22.09 -20.61 30.67
N PRO A 404 -21.21 -21.63 30.62
CA PRO A 404 -20.67 -22.20 29.37
C PRO A 404 -21.66 -22.92 28.45
N ILE A 405 -22.97 -22.89 28.76
CA ILE A 405 -24.03 -23.52 27.95
C ILE A 405 -24.35 -22.65 26.72
N LEU A 406 -23.90 -21.40 26.70
CA LEU A 406 -24.12 -20.42 25.65
C LEU A 406 -22.80 -20.15 24.90
N LYS A 407 -22.27 -21.13 24.16
CA LYS A 407 -21.15 -20.87 23.22
C LYS A 407 -21.72 -20.29 21.93
N PHE A 408 -21.38 -19.04 21.65
CA PHE A 408 -21.76 -18.34 20.42
C PHE A 408 -20.52 -18.15 19.54
N GLY A 409 -20.58 -18.58 18.28
CA GLY A 409 -19.47 -18.44 17.33
C GLY A 409 -18.56 -19.67 17.21
N GLY A 410 -17.73 -19.68 16.18
CA GLY A 410 -16.85 -20.80 15.81
C GLY A 410 -15.39 -20.43 15.62
N ALA A 411 -15.02 -19.18 15.92
CA ALA A 411 -13.65 -18.69 15.83
C ALA A 411 -12.97 -18.76 17.21
N VAL A 412 -11.96 -19.62 17.29
CA VAL A 412 -11.19 -19.87 18.52
C VAL A 412 -9.71 -19.77 18.18
N ASP A 413 -9.00 -18.95 18.94
CA ASP A 413 -7.54 -18.98 18.98
C ASP A 413 -7.13 -20.01 20.04
N ASP A 414 -6.52 -21.12 19.61
CA ASP A 414 -6.13 -22.21 20.49
C ASP A 414 -4.85 -21.91 21.29
N LYS A 415 -4.09 -20.88 20.91
CA LYS A 415 -2.77 -20.56 21.48
C LYS A 415 -2.62 -19.06 21.71
N PRO A 416 -3.56 -18.41 22.43
CA PRO A 416 -3.55 -16.96 22.59
C PRO A 416 -2.27 -16.53 23.32
N ILE A 417 -1.60 -15.50 22.82
CA ILE A 417 -0.35 -15.00 23.40
C ILE A 417 -0.66 -14.06 24.56
N ILE A 418 -0.04 -14.27 25.72
CA ILE A 418 -0.32 -13.53 26.96
C ILE A 418 0.09 -12.06 26.88
N ARG A 419 1.22 -11.77 26.25
CA ARG A 419 1.76 -10.42 26.09
C ARG A 419 1.77 -10.02 24.62
N PRO A 420 1.65 -8.73 24.30
CA PRO A 420 1.87 -8.26 22.94
C PRO A 420 3.18 -8.80 22.38
N VAL A 421 3.12 -9.25 21.12
CA VAL A 421 4.30 -9.64 20.35
C VAL A 421 5.16 -8.40 20.13
N GLU A 422 6.47 -8.51 20.35
CA GLU A 422 7.41 -7.41 20.09
C GLU A 422 7.66 -7.27 18.59
N ASN A 423 6.81 -6.50 17.91
CA ASN A 423 6.90 -6.24 16.49
C ASN A 423 7.78 -5.01 16.22
N SER A 424 9.11 -5.18 16.22
CA SER A 424 10.06 -4.07 16.01
C SER A 424 9.97 -3.45 14.62
N ASP A 425 9.50 -4.20 13.64
CA ASP A 425 9.47 -3.80 12.23
C ASP A 425 8.17 -3.04 11.89
N VAL A 426 7.16 -3.06 12.76
CA VAL A 426 5.92 -2.28 12.57
C VAL A 426 6.23 -0.78 12.70
N PRO A 427 5.84 0.05 11.71
CA PRO A 427 6.29 1.43 11.57
C PRO A 427 5.50 2.44 12.43
N TRP A 428 5.45 2.24 13.74
CA TRP A 428 4.80 3.20 14.65
C TRP A 428 5.46 4.58 14.65
N ASP A 429 6.79 4.62 14.63
CA ASP A 429 7.54 5.88 14.75
C ASP A 429 7.22 6.84 13.59
N SER A 430 7.00 6.29 12.40
CA SER A 430 6.58 7.06 11.22
C SER A 430 5.20 7.73 11.40
N LEU A 431 4.28 7.11 12.16
CA LEU A 431 2.97 7.70 12.46
C LEU A 431 3.09 8.81 13.52
N ASP A 432 3.93 8.60 14.53
CA ASP A 432 4.22 9.60 15.57
C ASP A 432 4.90 10.85 14.97
N GLU A 433 5.82 10.67 14.00
CA GLU A 433 6.46 11.77 13.26
C GLU A 433 5.46 12.63 12.46
N LEU A 434 4.37 12.03 11.99
CA LEU A 434 3.28 12.74 11.32
C LEU A 434 2.39 13.51 12.31
N GLY A 435 2.56 13.30 13.62
CA GLY A 435 1.71 13.88 14.66
C GLY A 435 0.33 13.23 14.77
N GLU A 436 0.18 12.04 14.17
CA GLU A 436 -1.09 11.31 14.07
C GLU A 436 -1.11 10.06 14.98
N GLY A 437 0.02 9.73 15.63
CA GLY A 437 0.15 8.59 16.54
C GLY A 437 0.32 9.00 18.01
N ASP A 438 -0.24 8.19 18.92
CA ASP A 438 0.20 8.14 20.32
C ASP A 438 0.44 6.67 20.72
N ARG A 439 1.61 6.15 20.33
CA ARG A 439 2.09 4.81 20.72
C ARG A 439 2.09 4.61 22.24
N SER A 440 2.30 5.69 23.00
CA SER A 440 2.37 5.64 24.46
C SER A 440 0.99 5.48 25.09
N ALA A 441 -0.06 6.11 24.57
CA ALA A 441 -1.43 5.86 25.01
C ALA A 441 -1.89 4.44 24.68
N ALA A 442 -1.56 3.94 23.48
CA ALA A 442 -1.90 2.58 23.04
C ALA A 442 -1.33 1.49 23.97
N ILE A 443 -0.07 1.63 24.39
CA ILE A 443 0.63 0.66 25.27
C ILE A 443 0.30 0.88 26.76
N LEU A 444 0.09 2.12 27.20
CA LEU A 444 -0.13 2.44 28.62
C LEU A 444 -1.45 1.86 29.16
N TYR A 445 -2.48 1.74 28.31
CA TYR A 445 -3.73 1.09 28.70
C TYR A 445 -3.55 -0.39 29.05
N THR A 446 -2.72 -1.13 28.30
CA THR A 446 -2.40 -2.56 28.55
C THR A 446 -1.76 -2.78 29.93
N VAL A 447 -0.90 -1.86 30.38
CA VAL A 447 -0.25 -1.92 31.70
C VAL A 447 -1.23 -1.66 32.84
N ILE A 448 -2.20 -0.76 32.64
CA ILE A 448 -3.20 -0.40 33.66
C ILE A 448 -4.20 -1.54 33.90
N THR A 449 -4.62 -2.28 32.86
CA THR A 449 -5.51 -3.44 33.00
C THR A 449 -4.84 -4.58 33.77
N ILE A 450 -3.57 -4.89 33.47
CA ILE A 450 -2.79 -5.91 34.21
C ILE A 450 -2.57 -5.49 35.68
N GLY A 451 -2.29 -4.20 35.92
CA GLY A 451 -2.08 -3.64 37.25
C GLY A 451 -3.33 -3.67 38.15
N LEU A 452 -4.51 -3.35 37.59
CA LEU A 452 -5.78 -3.39 38.30
C LEU A 452 -6.21 -4.83 38.65
N PHE A 453 -5.96 -5.79 37.76
CA PHE A 453 -6.27 -7.20 38.01
C PHE A 453 -5.35 -7.81 39.08
N GLY A 454 -4.05 -7.49 39.04
CA GLY A 454 -3.09 -7.87 40.09
C GLY A 454 -3.40 -7.26 41.47
N ALA A 455 -3.91 -6.03 41.49
CA ALA A 455 -4.35 -5.37 42.72
C ALA A 455 -5.63 -6.01 43.30
N LEU A 456 -6.62 -6.34 42.45
CA LEU A 456 -7.86 -7.02 42.86
C LEU A 456 -7.58 -8.42 43.44
N LEU A 457 -6.67 -9.19 42.85
CA LEU A 457 -6.25 -10.51 43.37
C LEU A 457 -5.49 -10.40 44.70
N ARG A 458 -4.66 -9.35 44.89
CA ARG A 458 -4.01 -9.07 46.20
C ARG A 458 -5.01 -8.64 47.27
N MET A 459 -6.03 -7.85 46.93
CA MET A 459 -7.08 -7.47 47.88
C MET A 459 -7.98 -8.65 48.27
N GLY A 460 -8.23 -9.59 47.34
CA GLY A 460 -8.93 -10.85 47.62
C GLY A 460 -8.18 -11.75 48.60
N ARG A 461 -6.85 -11.89 48.44
CA ARG A 461 -5.99 -12.65 49.37
C ARG A 461 -5.86 -12.02 50.76
N LEU A 462 -5.94 -10.69 50.86
CA LEU A 462 -5.89 -9.99 52.16
C LEU A 462 -7.20 -10.07 52.94
N LYS A 463 -8.36 -10.23 52.28
CA LYS A 463 -9.65 -10.44 52.94
C LYS A 463 -9.90 -11.89 53.39
N GLY A 464 -9.21 -12.87 52.81
CA GLY A 464 -9.32 -14.30 53.16
C GLY A 464 -8.59 -14.74 54.45
N LYS A 465 -7.81 -13.87 55.10
CA LYS A 465 -7.05 -14.20 56.34
C LYS A 465 -7.66 -13.68 57.65
N ARG A 466 -8.92 -13.25 57.65
CA ARG A 466 -9.64 -12.92 58.89
C ARG A 466 -11.07 -13.46 58.86
N LYS A 467 -11.23 -14.71 59.31
CA LYS A 467 -12.22 -15.15 60.32
C LYS A 467 -12.28 -16.69 60.37
N TRP A 468 -11.91 -17.21 61.55
CA TRP A 468 -12.12 -18.54 62.14
C TRP A 468 -11.57 -19.76 61.41
#